data_AF-A0A133YT67-F1
#
_entry.id   AF-A0A133YT67-F1
#
_cell.length_a   1.000
_cell.length_b   1.000
_cell.length_c   1.000
_cell.angle_alpha   90.00
_cell.angle_beta   90.00
_cell.angle_gamma   90.00
#
_symmetry.space_group_name_H-M   'P 1'
#
loop_
_entity.id
_entity.type
_entity.pdbx_description
1 polymer ?
#
loop_
_entity_poly.entity_id
_entity_poly.type
_entity_poly.pdbx_seq_one_letter_code
_entity_poly.pdbx_strand_id
1 'polypeptide(L)'
;MGGKETLTYYSGKLYTADGSAYSGKVNGYLKSVMGAFSKLNATAEGASLISELQNSANMFSIMSGDNAFVPNSSTKAGANLSEVQAVNGNTAGSMGSGGTIYWNANSTSGGLDLTGSTFRPTYIGLGHEMAHASDSNQGLLHFMKDYTNATGATYFCTHNGLFKSEWRAVYRENLIRGQAGISLRTHYGYDITTGVPRPIGPRLLTPLNLPINYQ
;
A
#
# COMPACT_ATOMS: atom_id res chain seq x y z
N MET A 1 12.64 -3.48 30.74
CA MET A 1 12.90 -4.16 29.45
C MET A 1 11.59 -4.79 29.00
N GLY A 2 10.81 -4.11 28.15
CA GLY A 2 9.58 -4.68 27.59
C GLY A 2 9.92 -5.40 26.30
N GLY A 3 9.74 -6.72 26.26
CA GLY A 3 9.94 -7.50 25.05
C GLY A 3 9.01 -7.03 23.92
N LYS A 4 9.47 -7.14 22.67
CA LYS A 4 8.59 -6.98 21.51
C LYS A 4 7.61 -8.16 21.53
N GLU A 5 6.33 -7.86 21.77
CA GLU A 5 5.25 -8.84 21.70
C GLU A 5 4.69 -8.86 20.27
N THR A 6 4.58 -10.04 19.68
CA THR A 6 3.91 -10.24 18.39
C THR A 6 2.47 -10.62 18.65
N LEU A 7 1.54 -9.85 18.08
CA LEU A 7 0.10 -10.09 18.19
C LEU A 7 -0.48 -10.38 16.80
N THR A 8 -1.42 -11.31 16.75
CA THR A 8 -2.21 -11.59 15.56
C THR A 8 -3.50 -10.78 15.61
N TYR A 9 -3.77 -9.99 14.57
CA TYR A 9 -5.07 -9.35 14.40
C TYR A 9 -5.96 -10.24 13.54
N TYR A 10 -7.16 -10.53 14.01
CA TYR A 10 -8.17 -11.24 13.22
C TYR A 10 -9.58 -10.81 13.66
N SER A 11 -10.40 -10.41 12.69
CA SER A 11 -11.82 -10.06 12.90
C SER A 11 -12.02 -9.03 14.03
N GLY A 12 -11.21 -7.96 14.03
CA GLY A 12 -11.28 -6.88 15.01
C GLY A 12 -10.68 -7.21 16.39
N LYS A 13 -10.14 -8.41 16.58
CA LYS A 13 -9.57 -8.88 17.85
C LYS A 13 -8.07 -9.13 17.74
N LEU A 14 -7.39 -9.02 18.87
CA LEU A 14 -5.97 -9.29 19.00
C LEU A 14 -5.77 -10.61 19.75
N TYR A 15 -4.80 -11.39 19.30
CA TYR A 15 -4.43 -12.68 19.87
C TYR A 15 -2.93 -12.74 20.12
N THR A 16 -2.54 -13.40 21.20
CA THR A 16 -1.14 -13.70 21.51
C THR A 16 -0.62 -14.84 20.62
N ALA A 17 0.69 -15.09 20.65
CA ALA A 17 1.33 -16.11 19.81
C ALA A 17 0.83 -17.55 20.08
N ASP A 18 0.32 -17.83 21.28
CA ASP A 18 -0.32 -19.10 21.66
C ASP A 18 -1.79 -19.22 21.19
N GLY A 19 -2.34 -18.18 20.57
CA GLY A 19 -3.73 -18.11 20.10
C GLY A 19 -4.73 -17.62 21.16
N SER A 20 -4.29 -17.30 22.37
CA SER A 20 -5.17 -16.75 23.41
C SER A 20 -5.60 -15.32 23.06
N ALA A 21 -6.79 -14.90 23.50
CA ALA A 21 -7.23 -13.52 23.33
C ALA A 21 -6.32 -12.56 24.10
N TYR A 22 -5.83 -11.53 23.43
CA TYR A 22 -4.97 -10.52 24.05
C TYR A 22 -5.77 -9.66 25.03
N SER A 23 -5.42 -9.73 26.31
CA SER A 23 -6.04 -8.96 27.40
C SER A 23 -5.13 -7.82 27.91
N GLY A 24 -3.96 -7.65 27.30
CA GLY A 24 -3.01 -6.60 27.65
C GLY A 24 -3.47 -5.21 27.22
N LYS A 25 -2.71 -4.19 27.63
CA LYS A 25 -3.04 -2.78 27.34
C LYS A 25 -2.73 -2.45 25.87
N VAL A 26 -3.74 -1.99 25.13
CA VAL A 26 -3.56 -1.39 23.80
C VAL A 26 -3.04 0.05 23.95
N ASN A 27 -1.72 0.22 23.88
CA ASN A 27 -1.04 1.51 24.03
C ASN A 27 0.04 1.72 22.95
N GLY A 28 0.67 2.90 22.95
CA GLY A 28 1.76 3.23 22.04
C GLY A 28 1.43 2.97 20.57
N TYR A 29 2.34 2.30 19.86
CA TYR A 29 2.20 1.99 18.44
C TYR A 29 1.00 1.07 18.14
N LEU A 30 0.73 0.08 19.00
CA LEU A 30 -0.42 -0.82 18.84
C LEU A 30 -1.74 -0.03 18.86
N LYS A 31 -1.87 0.96 19.75
CA LYS A 31 -3.03 1.86 19.77
C LYS A 31 -3.18 2.64 18.47
N SER A 32 -2.08 3.12 17.89
CA SER A 32 -2.10 3.81 16.60
C SER A 32 -2.58 2.92 15.46
N VAL A 33 -2.10 1.67 15.40
CA VAL A 33 -2.54 0.68 14.39
C VAL A 33 -4.03 0.40 14.52
N MET A 34 -4.51 0.11 15.72
CA MET A 34 -5.95 -0.17 15.96
C MET A 34 -6.83 1.05 15.64
N GLY A 35 -6.35 2.27 15.94
CA GLY A 35 -7.03 3.51 15.55
C GLY A 35 -7.10 3.70 14.03
N ALA A 36 -6.02 3.41 13.32
CA ALA A 36 -5.98 3.46 11.86
C ALA A 36 -6.91 2.42 11.22
N PHE A 37 -6.96 1.19 11.75
CA PHE A 37 -7.90 0.15 11.31
C PHE A 37 -9.35 0.56 11.50
N SER A 38 -9.69 1.21 12.62
CA SER A 38 -11.04 1.75 12.82
C SER A 38 -11.42 2.79 11.75
N LYS A 39 -10.48 3.67 11.37
CA LYS A 39 -10.71 4.66 10.30
C LYS A 39 -10.79 4.03 8.91
N LEU A 40 -9.95 3.04 8.62
CA LEU A 40 -9.99 2.29 7.35
C LEU A 40 -11.29 1.50 7.23
N ASN A 41 -11.74 0.81 8.28
CA ASN A 41 -13.01 0.08 8.29
C ASN A 41 -14.25 0.96 8.11
N ALA A 42 -14.15 2.28 8.36
CA ALA A 42 -15.22 3.22 8.06
C ALA A 42 -15.35 3.55 6.56
N THR A 43 -14.43 3.05 5.73
CA THR A 43 -14.44 3.16 4.27
C THR A 43 -14.61 1.77 3.67
N ALA A 44 -15.39 1.63 2.61
CA ALA A 44 -15.59 0.33 1.95
C ALA A 44 -14.26 -0.24 1.40
N GLU A 45 -13.39 0.61 0.87
CA GLU A 45 -12.09 0.23 0.34
C GLU A 45 -11.10 -0.18 1.45
N GLY A 46 -11.03 0.59 2.53
CA GLY A 46 -10.18 0.22 3.67
C GLY A 46 -10.65 -1.06 4.35
N ALA A 47 -11.97 -1.26 4.49
CA ALA A 47 -12.55 -2.49 5.00
C ALA A 47 -12.23 -3.71 4.11
N SER A 48 -12.27 -3.53 2.78
CA SER A 48 -11.93 -4.62 1.83
C SER A 48 -10.47 -5.04 1.96
N LEU A 49 -9.54 -4.08 2.08
CA LEU A 49 -8.11 -4.35 2.30
C LEU A 49 -7.88 -5.09 3.62
N ILE A 50 -8.48 -4.64 4.73
CA ILE A 50 -8.35 -5.34 6.02
C ILE A 50 -8.90 -6.77 5.90
N SER A 51 -10.06 -6.93 5.27
CA SER A 51 -10.70 -8.23 5.09
C SER A 51 -9.88 -9.18 4.23
N GLU A 52 -9.32 -8.70 3.11
CA GLU A 52 -8.47 -9.48 2.24
C GLU A 52 -7.23 -9.98 2.98
N LEU A 53 -6.48 -9.07 3.61
CA LEU A 53 -5.18 -9.41 4.21
C LEU A 53 -5.33 -10.29 5.45
N GLN A 54 -6.38 -10.11 6.26
CA GLN A 54 -6.58 -10.94 7.46
C GLN A 54 -7.09 -12.36 7.15
N ASN A 55 -7.72 -12.58 6.00
CA ASN A 55 -8.25 -13.88 5.57
C ASN A 55 -7.33 -14.60 4.57
N SER A 56 -6.20 -13.99 4.24
CA SER A 56 -5.22 -14.52 3.30
C SER A 56 -4.45 -15.71 3.87
N ALA A 57 -4.07 -16.65 3.00
CA ALA A 57 -3.11 -17.71 3.34
C ALA A 57 -1.66 -17.19 3.47
N ASN A 58 -1.36 -16.04 2.88
CA ASN A 58 -0.14 -15.29 3.09
C ASN A 58 -0.20 -14.45 4.38
N MET A 59 0.90 -14.40 5.14
CA MET A 59 0.99 -13.61 6.37
C MET A 59 1.50 -12.19 6.13
N PHE A 60 0.83 -11.21 6.76
CA PHE A 60 1.20 -9.80 6.73
C PHE A 60 1.51 -9.28 8.13
N SER A 61 2.61 -8.56 8.27
CA SER A 61 3.02 -7.93 9.54
C SER A 61 2.97 -6.41 9.41
N ILE A 62 2.53 -5.70 10.44
CA ILE A 62 2.63 -4.23 10.52
C ILE A 62 3.68 -3.87 11.56
N MET A 63 4.69 -3.12 11.13
CA MET A 63 5.82 -2.71 11.97
C MET A 63 6.00 -1.19 11.90
N SER A 64 6.54 -0.60 12.98
CA SER A 64 6.91 0.82 12.94
C SER A 64 8.13 1.01 12.05
N GLY A 65 8.08 2.01 11.18
CA GLY A 65 9.16 2.38 10.26
C GLY A 65 8.67 3.45 9.29
N ASP A 66 9.51 3.85 8.34
CA ASP A 66 9.04 4.69 7.24
C ASP A 66 8.02 3.92 6.39
N ASN A 67 7.05 4.64 5.82
CA ASN A 67 5.97 4.01 5.05
C ASN A 67 6.56 3.24 3.87
N ALA A 68 6.40 1.92 3.89
CA ALA A 68 6.84 1.02 2.84
C ALA A 68 6.18 -0.35 2.99
N PHE A 69 5.93 -1.04 1.89
CA PHE A 69 5.64 -2.47 1.87
C PHE A 69 6.82 -3.26 1.32
N VAL A 70 7.21 -4.31 2.04
CA VAL A 70 8.29 -5.23 1.64
C VAL A 70 7.73 -6.66 1.54
N PRO A 71 7.64 -7.25 0.34
CA PRO A 71 7.16 -8.62 0.19
C PRO A 71 8.18 -9.63 0.73
N ASN A 72 7.69 -10.76 1.25
CA ASN A 72 8.57 -11.87 1.66
C ASN A 72 9.26 -12.54 0.47
N SER A 73 8.62 -12.50 -0.71
CA SER A 73 9.17 -12.95 -1.97
C SER A 73 8.77 -12.02 -3.09
N SER A 74 9.69 -11.17 -3.55
CA SER A 74 9.46 -10.27 -4.67
C SER A 74 9.00 -11.04 -5.91
N THR A 75 9.65 -12.16 -6.24
CA THR A 75 9.27 -12.98 -7.40
C THR A 75 7.80 -13.41 -7.37
N LYS A 76 7.31 -13.93 -6.23
CA LYS A 76 5.91 -14.35 -6.11
C LYS A 76 4.95 -13.17 -6.10
N ALA A 77 5.35 -12.05 -5.50
CA ALA A 77 4.53 -10.85 -5.36
C ALA A 77 4.12 -10.25 -6.72
N GLY A 78 4.89 -10.45 -7.79
CA GLY A 78 4.59 -9.95 -9.14
C GLY A 78 4.43 -11.02 -10.24
N ALA A 79 4.38 -12.30 -9.88
CA ALA A 79 4.39 -13.41 -10.85
C ALA A 79 3.13 -13.52 -11.73
N ASN A 80 2.02 -12.90 -11.33
CA ASN A 80 0.75 -12.92 -12.06
C ASN A 80 0.58 -11.72 -13.00
N LEU A 81 1.55 -10.80 -13.06
CA LEU A 81 1.51 -9.67 -13.99
C LEU A 81 1.70 -10.15 -15.42
N SER A 82 0.74 -9.85 -16.30
CA SER A 82 0.78 -10.21 -17.72
C SER A 82 2.05 -9.70 -18.41
N GLU A 83 2.48 -8.48 -18.12
CA GLU A 83 3.72 -7.90 -18.66
C GLU A 83 4.97 -8.67 -18.23
N VAL A 84 4.99 -9.17 -16.99
CA VAL A 84 6.11 -9.98 -16.46
C VAL A 84 6.11 -11.36 -17.12
N GLN A 85 4.93 -11.98 -17.22
CA GLN A 85 4.76 -13.28 -17.88
C GLN A 85 5.13 -13.22 -19.37
N ALA A 86 4.79 -12.13 -20.05
CA ALA A 86 5.16 -11.89 -21.45
C ALA A 86 6.68 -11.81 -21.64
N VAL A 87 7.41 -11.29 -20.64
CA VAL A 87 8.86 -11.16 -20.71
C VAL A 87 9.57 -12.45 -20.24
N ASN A 88 9.11 -13.11 -19.19
CA ASN A 88 9.82 -14.29 -18.65
C ASN A 88 9.31 -15.65 -19.19
N GLY A 89 8.18 -15.67 -19.91
CA GLY A 89 7.56 -16.88 -20.46
C GLY A 89 6.93 -17.81 -19.42
N ASN A 90 6.94 -17.45 -18.13
CA ASN A 90 6.39 -18.24 -17.05
C ASN A 90 4.94 -17.83 -16.76
N THR A 91 4.00 -18.55 -17.36
CA THR A 91 2.55 -18.34 -17.17
C THR A 91 1.94 -19.16 -16.03
N ALA A 92 2.76 -19.90 -15.25
CA ALA A 92 2.25 -20.73 -14.15
C ALA A 92 1.70 -19.90 -12.98
N GLY A 93 2.08 -18.63 -12.88
CA GLY A 93 1.62 -17.71 -11.85
C GLY A 93 2.11 -18.06 -10.43
N SER A 94 1.44 -17.48 -9.44
CA SER A 94 1.70 -17.66 -8.02
C SER A 94 0.45 -17.40 -7.18
N MET A 95 0.43 -17.92 -5.95
CA MET A 95 -0.53 -17.54 -4.92
C MET A 95 -0.16 -16.21 -4.22
N GLY A 96 0.69 -15.41 -4.85
CA GLY A 96 1.23 -14.16 -4.32
C GLY A 96 2.21 -14.33 -3.16
N SER A 97 2.43 -13.25 -2.44
CA SER A 97 3.34 -13.17 -1.30
C SER A 97 2.77 -12.31 -0.18
N GLY A 98 3.00 -12.76 1.06
CA GLY A 98 2.88 -11.94 2.25
C GLY A 98 3.98 -10.89 2.34
N GLY A 99 4.09 -10.21 3.47
CA GLY A 99 5.16 -9.22 3.66
C GLY A 99 5.03 -8.40 4.92
N THR A 100 5.90 -7.40 5.01
CA THR A 100 5.91 -6.42 6.10
C THR A 100 5.47 -5.06 5.58
N ILE A 101 4.43 -4.52 6.20
CA ILE A 101 3.99 -3.14 6.07
C ILE A 101 4.72 -2.35 7.16
N TYR A 102 5.67 -1.52 6.78
CA TYR A 102 6.23 -0.49 7.63
C TYR A 102 5.33 0.74 7.58
N TRP A 103 4.97 1.28 8.73
CA TRP A 103 4.11 2.45 8.82
C TRP A 103 4.59 3.43 9.89
N ASN A 104 4.66 4.69 9.51
CA ASN A 104 4.97 5.79 10.39
C ASN A 104 3.66 6.45 10.84
N ALA A 105 3.22 6.11 12.05
CA ALA A 105 2.00 6.63 12.65
C ALA A 105 1.97 8.16 12.85
N ASN A 106 3.11 8.85 12.67
CA ASN A 106 3.25 10.29 12.79
C ASN A 106 3.44 11.00 11.43
N SER A 107 3.60 10.25 10.33
CA SER A 107 3.82 10.84 9.01
C SER A 107 2.51 11.38 8.42
N THR A 108 2.40 12.71 8.38
CA THR A 108 1.22 13.44 7.89
C THR A 108 1.41 14.08 6.53
N SER A 109 2.56 13.86 5.89
CA SER A 109 2.86 14.38 4.55
C SER A 109 2.64 13.30 3.50
N GLY A 110 2.11 13.70 2.35
CA GLY A 110 1.97 12.92 1.13
C GLY A 110 2.18 13.79 -0.11
N GLY A 111 1.77 13.30 -1.28
CA GLY A 111 1.75 14.12 -2.49
C GLY A 111 0.62 15.16 -2.49
N LEU A 112 0.60 16.03 -3.50
CA LEU A 112 -0.39 17.10 -3.60
C LEU A 112 -1.80 16.56 -3.82
N ASP A 113 -2.78 17.19 -3.18
CA ASP A 113 -4.21 16.93 -3.40
C ASP A 113 -4.88 18.00 -4.28
N LEU A 114 -6.21 17.90 -4.46
CA LEU A 114 -6.99 18.85 -5.27
C LEU A 114 -6.99 20.29 -4.72
N THR A 115 -6.59 20.48 -3.46
CA THR A 115 -6.46 21.80 -2.83
C THR A 115 -5.04 22.33 -2.86
N GLY A 116 -4.08 21.56 -3.39
CA GLY A 116 -2.65 21.86 -3.35
C GLY A 116 -2.02 21.58 -1.98
N SER A 117 -2.72 20.90 -1.08
CA SER A 117 -2.18 20.50 0.22
C SER A 117 -1.35 19.23 0.09
N THR A 118 -0.28 19.12 0.88
CA THR A 118 0.49 17.87 1.06
C THR A 118 0.03 17.09 2.29
N PHE A 119 -0.96 17.59 3.03
CA PHE A 119 -1.47 16.92 4.21
C PHE A 119 -2.18 15.60 3.86
N ARG A 120 -1.83 14.56 4.60
CA ARG A 120 -2.39 13.21 4.50
C ARG A 120 -2.61 12.68 5.93
N PRO A 121 -3.84 12.42 6.37
CA PRO A 121 -4.08 11.70 7.61
C PRO A 121 -3.33 10.38 7.64
N THR A 122 -2.70 10.03 8.75
CA THR A 122 -1.71 8.94 8.80
C THR A 122 -2.29 7.58 8.40
N TYR A 123 -3.57 7.33 8.68
CA TYR A 123 -4.26 6.10 8.27
C TYR A 123 -4.42 5.95 6.74
N ILE A 124 -4.43 7.06 5.99
CA ILE A 124 -4.40 7.03 4.52
C ILE A 124 -3.04 6.52 4.04
N GLY A 125 -1.95 6.88 4.74
CA GLY A 125 -0.62 6.31 4.50
C GLY A 125 -0.58 4.80 4.78
N LEU A 126 -1.24 4.33 5.84
CA LEU A 126 -1.37 2.88 6.08
C LEU A 126 -2.17 2.19 4.98
N GLY A 127 -3.29 2.77 4.56
CA GLY A 127 -4.11 2.25 3.45
C GLY A 127 -3.33 2.15 2.13
N HIS A 128 -2.42 3.10 1.87
CA HIS A 128 -1.51 3.06 0.72
C HIS A 128 -0.58 1.84 0.76
N GLU A 129 0.12 1.61 1.87
CA GLU A 129 0.99 0.43 2.01
C GLU A 129 0.21 -0.89 2.01
N MET A 130 -1.02 -0.89 2.54
CA MET A 130 -1.93 -2.04 2.44
C MET A 130 -2.37 -2.32 1.00
N ALA A 131 -2.45 -1.32 0.14
CA ALA A 131 -2.73 -1.53 -1.29
C ALA A 131 -1.58 -2.26 -1.98
N HIS A 132 -0.31 -1.91 -1.68
CA HIS A 132 0.84 -2.71 -2.13
C HIS A 132 0.81 -4.14 -1.59
N ALA A 133 0.42 -4.32 -0.33
CA ALA A 133 0.27 -5.64 0.27
C ALA A 133 -0.82 -6.49 -0.42
N SER A 134 -1.96 -5.88 -0.78
CA SER A 134 -3.05 -6.51 -1.56
C SER A 134 -2.56 -6.94 -2.95
N ASP A 135 -1.82 -6.07 -3.65
CA ASP A 135 -1.22 -6.43 -4.93
C ASP A 135 -0.22 -7.58 -4.79
N SER A 136 0.61 -7.58 -3.76
CA SER A 136 1.54 -8.67 -3.45
C SER A 136 0.81 -9.97 -3.14
N ASN A 137 -0.27 -9.91 -2.37
CA ASN A 137 -1.10 -11.05 -2.00
C ASN A 137 -1.67 -11.77 -3.23
N GLN A 138 -1.98 -11.00 -4.28
CA GLN A 138 -2.54 -11.51 -5.52
C GLN A 138 -1.48 -11.83 -6.58
N GLY A 139 -0.20 -11.59 -6.30
CA GLY A 139 0.87 -11.77 -7.27
C GLY A 139 0.91 -10.67 -8.36
N LEU A 140 0.29 -9.52 -8.11
CA LEU A 140 0.14 -8.40 -9.03
C LEU A 140 0.96 -7.15 -8.63
N LEU A 141 1.88 -7.26 -7.66
CA LEU A 141 2.76 -6.16 -7.28
C LEU A 141 3.78 -5.90 -8.39
N HIS A 142 3.71 -4.72 -9.01
CA HIS A 142 4.69 -4.28 -9.99
C HIS A 142 6.08 -4.14 -9.36
N PHE A 143 7.10 -4.60 -10.07
CA PHE A 143 8.49 -4.47 -9.63
C PHE A 143 8.95 -3.02 -9.69
N MET A 144 9.93 -2.69 -8.86
CA MET A 144 10.55 -1.35 -8.80
C MET A 144 11.82 -1.23 -9.67
N LYS A 145 12.09 -2.21 -10.53
CA LYS A 145 13.25 -2.23 -11.40
C LYS A 145 12.90 -2.85 -12.74
N ASP A 146 13.42 -2.24 -13.81
CA ASP A 146 13.37 -2.80 -15.15
C ASP A 146 14.17 -4.11 -15.21
N TYR A 147 13.76 -5.02 -16.08
CA TYR A 147 14.57 -6.20 -16.41
C TYR A 147 14.38 -6.61 -17.86
N THR A 148 15.46 -7.08 -18.46
CA THR A 148 15.50 -7.57 -19.84
C THR A 148 15.90 -9.04 -19.82
N ASN A 149 15.15 -9.87 -20.53
CA ASN A 149 15.44 -11.29 -20.65
C ASN A 149 16.54 -11.55 -21.72
N ALA A 150 16.94 -12.81 -21.89
CA ALA A 150 17.95 -13.20 -22.88
C ALA A 150 17.53 -12.99 -24.35
N THR A 151 16.22 -12.85 -24.63
CA THR A 151 15.69 -12.60 -25.98
C THR A 151 15.52 -11.11 -26.28
N GLY A 152 15.89 -10.22 -25.34
CA GLY A 152 15.78 -8.77 -25.48
C GLY A 152 14.42 -8.18 -25.10
N ALA A 153 13.45 -8.99 -24.67
CA ALA A 153 12.18 -8.49 -24.15
C ALA A 153 12.40 -7.82 -22.79
N THR A 154 11.79 -6.65 -22.58
CA THR A 154 12.01 -5.83 -21.38
C THR A 154 10.70 -5.53 -20.68
N TYR A 155 10.68 -5.74 -19.36
CA TYR A 155 9.67 -5.20 -18.46
C TYR A 155 10.13 -3.82 -17.97
N PHE A 156 9.27 -2.82 -18.09
CA PHE A 156 9.49 -1.49 -17.53
C PHE A 156 8.69 -1.32 -16.24
N CYS A 157 9.34 -0.90 -15.16
CA CYS A 157 8.71 -0.69 -13.85
C CYS A 157 7.92 0.60 -13.76
N THR A 158 8.13 1.55 -14.67
CA THR A 158 7.48 2.86 -14.67
C THR A 158 6.45 3.03 -15.79
N HIS A 159 5.44 3.84 -15.52
CA HIS A 159 4.51 4.40 -16.49
C HIS A 159 4.45 5.92 -16.30
N ASN A 160 4.71 6.68 -17.37
CA ASN A 160 4.80 8.15 -17.34
C ASN A 160 5.73 8.71 -16.24
N GLY A 161 6.89 8.06 -16.03
CA GLY A 161 7.91 8.48 -15.07
C GLY A 161 7.60 8.18 -13.60
N LEU A 162 6.49 7.49 -13.30
CA LEU A 162 6.16 7.01 -11.96
C LEU A 162 6.09 5.47 -11.96
N PHE A 163 6.52 4.82 -10.88
CA PHE A 163 6.40 3.37 -10.76
C PHE A 163 4.95 2.91 -10.88
N LYS A 164 4.72 1.84 -11.63
CA LYS A 164 3.39 1.24 -11.84
C LYS A 164 2.75 0.79 -10.52
N SER A 165 3.55 0.38 -9.54
CA SER A 165 3.09 0.06 -8.18
C SER A 165 2.42 1.26 -7.50
N GLU A 166 3.01 2.46 -7.63
CA GLU A 166 2.49 3.69 -7.01
C GLU A 166 1.21 4.16 -7.68
N TRP A 167 1.06 3.96 -8.99
CA TRP A 167 -0.22 4.23 -9.67
C TRP A 167 -1.37 3.42 -9.05
N ARG A 168 -1.16 2.12 -8.84
CA ARG A 168 -2.17 1.22 -8.27
C ARG A 168 -2.43 1.53 -6.79
N ALA A 169 -1.39 1.81 -6.01
CA ALA A 169 -1.56 2.19 -4.61
C ALA A 169 -2.27 3.54 -4.43
N VAL A 170 -1.95 4.56 -5.23
CA VAL A 170 -2.66 5.85 -5.17
C VAL A 170 -4.10 5.74 -5.66
N TYR A 171 -4.40 4.86 -6.62
CA TYR A 171 -5.79 4.56 -6.99
C TYR A 171 -6.61 4.10 -5.77
N ARG A 172 -6.12 3.07 -5.06
CA ARG A 172 -6.77 2.55 -3.85
C ARG A 172 -6.80 3.60 -2.72
N GLU A 173 -5.72 4.37 -2.55
CA GLU A 173 -5.65 5.51 -1.62
C GLU A 173 -6.78 6.51 -1.90
N ASN A 174 -6.97 6.90 -3.16
CA ASN A 174 -7.98 7.88 -3.55
C ASN A 174 -9.42 7.37 -3.38
N LEU A 175 -9.66 6.07 -3.53
CA LEU A 175 -10.95 5.48 -3.17
C LEU A 175 -11.23 5.64 -1.66
N ILE A 176 -10.24 5.35 -0.80
CA ILE A 176 -10.34 5.56 0.65
C ILE A 176 -10.58 7.04 0.97
N ARG A 177 -9.78 7.95 0.36
CA ARG A 177 -9.92 9.40 0.56
C ARG A 177 -11.31 9.89 0.18
N GLY A 178 -11.81 9.49 -1.00
CA GLY A 178 -13.14 9.87 -1.49
C GLY A 178 -14.26 9.38 -0.55
N GLN A 179 -14.18 8.14 -0.09
CA GLN A 179 -15.14 7.56 0.87
C GLN A 179 -15.08 8.24 2.25
N ALA A 180 -13.92 8.75 2.64
CA ALA A 180 -13.71 9.48 3.90
C ALA A 180 -13.97 10.99 3.81
N GLY A 181 -14.40 11.51 2.65
CA GLY A 181 -14.59 12.95 2.44
C GLY A 181 -13.28 13.77 2.46
N ILE A 182 -12.15 13.13 2.14
CA ILE A 182 -10.83 13.76 2.06
C ILE A 182 -10.52 14.09 0.59
N SER A 183 -9.95 15.29 0.36
CA SER A 183 -9.48 15.73 -0.97
C SER A 183 -8.56 14.69 -1.62
N LEU A 184 -8.79 14.38 -2.90
CA LEU A 184 -8.05 13.35 -3.64
C LEU A 184 -6.62 13.79 -3.96
N ARG A 185 -5.67 12.86 -3.89
CA ARG A 185 -4.28 13.05 -4.32
C ARG A 185 -4.24 13.18 -5.85
N THR A 186 -3.65 14.28 -6.31
CA THR A 186 -3.48 14.60 -7.74
C THR A 186 -2.12 14.19 -8.27
N HIS A 187 -1.06 14.29 -7.48
CA HIS A 187 0.31 14.01 -7.92
C HIS A 187 1.09 13.24 -6.86
N TYR A 188 2.05 12.44 -7.32
CA TYR A 188 2.89 11.67 -6.40
C TYR A 188 3.93 12.57 -5.73
N GLY A 189 4.73 13.28 -6.52
CA GLY A 189 5.78 14.17 -6.06
C GLY A 189 5.38 15.64 -6.11
N TYR A 190 6.17 16.46 -5.43
CA TYR A 190 6.07 17.92 -5.50
C TYR A 190 7.44 18.57 -5.31
N ASP A 191 7.61 19.74 -5.91
CA ASP A 191 8.73 20.66 -5.70
C ASP A 191 8.31 21.71 -4.67
N ILE A 192 9.12 21.94 -3.64
CA ILE A 192 8.90 22.99 -2.63
C ILE A 192 10.03 24.04 -2.59
N THR A 193 10.93 24.04 -3.59
CA THR A 193 12.08 24.96 -3.67
C THR A 193 11.65 26.42 -3.65
N THR A 194 10.44 26.73 -4.15
CA THR A 194 9.87 28.09 -4.15
C THR A 194 9.07 28.44 -2.89
N GLY A 195 9.02 27.56 -1.89
CA GLY A 195 8.19 27.70 -0.68
C GLY A 195 6.71 27.36 -0.90
N VAL A 196 6.24 27.31 -2.14
CA VAL A 196 4.90 26.83 -2.53
C VAL A 196 5.04 25.48 -3.22
N PRO A 197 4.38 24.42 -2.74
CA PRO A 197 4.40 23.12 -3.39
C PRO A 197 3.87 23.18 -4.83
N ARG A 198 4.63 22.63 -5.78
CA ARG A 198 4.24 22.49 -7.19
C ARG A 198 4.28 21.03 -7.61
N PRO A 199 3.35 20.54 -8.43
CA PRO A 199 3.31 19.13 -8.80
C PRO A 199 4.54 18.73 -9.63
N ILE A 200 5.06 17.53 -9.35
CA ILE A 200 6.06 16.83 -10.18
C ILE A 200 5.48 15.49 -10.62
N GLY A 201 5.75 15.12 -11.86
CA GLY A 201 5.35 13.84 -12.43
C GLY A 201 3.90 13.84 -12.92
N PRO A 202 3.33 12.65 -13.16
CA PRO A 202 2.03 12.54 -13.80
C PRO A 202 0.89 12.91 -12.85
N ARG A 203 -0.20 13.42 -13.43
CA ARG A 203 -1.47 13.59 -12.74
C ARG A 203 -2.17 12.24 -12.62
N LEU A 204 -2.55 11.87 -11.40
CA LEU A 204 -3.12 10.57 -11.01
C LEU A 204 -4.65 10.54 -11.05
N LEU A 205 -5.26 11.61 -11.56
CA LEU A 205 -6.70 11.75 -11.76
C LEU A 205 -7.00 12.11 -13.21
N THR A 206 -8.16 11.69 -13.71
CA THR A 206 -8.68 12.09 -15.02
C THR A 206 -9.00 13.60 -15.06
N PRO A 207 -9.26 14.19 -16.24
CA PRO A 207 -9.79 15.56 -16.33
C PRO A 207 -11.03 15.83 -15.48
N LEU A 208 -11.85 14.79 -15.24
CA LEU A 208 -13.06 14.85 -14.40
C LEU A 208 -12.80 14.56 -12.91
N ASN A 209 -11.53 14.58 -12.47
CA ASN A 209 -11.12 14.28 -11.08
C ASN A 209 -11.46 12.86 -10.60
N LEU A 210 -11.51 11.89 -11.52
CA LEU A 210 -11.72 10.48 -11.16
C LEU A 210 -10.36 9.76 -10.97
N PRO A 211 -10.20 8.87 -9.98
CA PRO A 211 -8.97 8.11 -9.78
C PRO A 211 -8.61 7.25 -11.00
N ILE A 212 -7.34 7.26 -11.40
CA ILE A 212 -6.82 6.42 -12.51
C ILE A 212 -6.22 5.14 -11.92
N ASN A 213 -6.72 3.98 -12.36
CA ASN A 213 -6.11 2.69 -12.05
C ASN A 213 -5.21 2.24 -13.22
N TYR A 214 -3.94 1.95 -12.94
CA TYR A 214 -3.07 1.28 -13.91
C TYR A 214 -3.45 -0.20 -13.99
N GLN A 215 -3.71 -0.70 -15.20
CA GLN A 215 -4.09 -2.08 -15.48
C GLN A 215 -3.02 -2.80 -16.29
#